data_AF-A0A2H0RZA6-F1
#
_entry.id   AF-A0A2H0RZA6-F1
#
_cell.length_a   1.000
_cell.length_b   1.000
_cell.length_c   1.000
_cell.angle_alpha   90.00
_cell.angle_beta   90.00
_cell.angle_gamma   90.00
#
_symmetry.space_group_name_H-M   'P 1'
#
loop_
_entity.id
_entity.type
_entity.pdbx_description
1 polymer ?
#
loop_
_entity_poly.entity_id
_entity_poly.type
_entity_poly.pdbx_seq_one_letter_code
_entity_poly.pdbx_strand_id
1 'polypeptide(L)'
;MLENLPEDLTSRYTQEAEEGAQYESYRELIVRMRLVASDAHPEVRELVLTILEVLQRGKELDPHILSAVPHESLPVVYFGMGALGLSALIETVLPSVRTQSELDGVAGLTKIRHLLLEANSSVPA
;
A
#
# COMPACT_ATOMS: atom_id res chain seq x y z
N MET A 1 19.09 -7.54 4.69
CA MET A 1 18.85 -8.89 4.15
C MET A 1 19.34 -9.10 2.72
N LEU A 2 19.43 -8.07 1.86
CA LEU A 2 20.05 -8.18 0.52
C LEU A 2 21.59 -8.24 0.55
N GLU A 3 22.21 -7.97 1.71
CA GLU A 3 23.67 -7.94 1.90
C GLU A 3 24.32 -9.33 1.96
N ASN A 4 23.53 -10.41 1.98
CA ASN A 4 24.00 -11.80 2.06
C ASN A 4 23.70 -12.62 0.80
N LEU A 5 23.49 -11.96 -0.34
CA LEU A 5 23.28 -12.65 -1.61
C LEU A 5 24.61 -13.23 -2.14
N PRO A 6 24.60 -14.46 -2.69
CA PRO A 6 25.75 -15.05 -3.37
C PRO A 6 26.39 -14.13 -4.43
N GLU A 7 27.72 -14.08 -4.49
CA GLU A 7 28.50 -13.16 -5.35
C GLU A 7 28.16 -13.29 -6.86
N ASP A 8 27.69 -14.45 -7.29
CA ASP A 8 27.26 -14.71 -8.66
C ASP A 8 25.94 -14.01 -9.04
N LEU A 9 25.11 -13.64 -8.05
CA LEU A 9 23.87 -12.89 -8.24
C LEU A 9 24.08 -11.37 -8.18
N THR A 10 24.96 -10.89 -7.28
CA THR A 10 25.30 -9.47 -7.15
C THR A 10 26.12 -8.95 -8.34
N SER A 11 27.00 -9.77 -8.92
CA SER A 11 27.83 -9.38 -10.08
C SER A 11 27.06 -9.24 -11.40
N ARG A 12 25.82 -9.74 -11.48
CA ARG A 12 24.94 -9.67 -12.67
C ARG A 12 23.81 -8.65 -12.54
N TYR A 13 23.67 -8.04 -11.37
CA TYR A 13 22.62 -7.06 -11.09
C TYR A 13 23.17 -5.65 -11.29
N THR A 14 22.96 -5.07 -12.46
CA THR A 14 23.11 -3.63 -12.64
C THR A 14 21.91 -2.97 -11.98
N GLN A 15 22.10 -2.39 -10.80
CA GLN A 15 21.08 -1.58 -10.16
C GLN A 15 20.93 -0.30 -10.96
N GLU A 16 20.03 -0.29 -11.94
CA GLU A 16 19.52 0.97 -12.47
C GLU A 16 18.69 1.60 -11.35
N ALA A 17 19.16 2.73 -10.82
CA ALA A 17 18.39 3.51 -9.89
C ALA A 17 17.14 4.00 -10.63
N GLU A 18 15.97 3.43 -10.34
CA GLU A 18 14.71 4.06 -10.70
C GLU A 18 14.61 5.37 -9.91
N GLU A 19 15.06 6.48 -10.50
CA GLU A 19 14.71 7.83 -10.07
C GLU A 19 13.26 8.14 -10.46
N GLY A 20 12.32 7.39 -9.87
CA GLY A 20 10.91 7.77 -9.81
C GLY A 20 10.72 8.74 -8.64
N ALA A 21 11.07 10.01 -8.82
CA ALA A 21 11.20 10.99 -7.74
C ALA A 21 9.88 11.46 -7.08
N GLN A 22 8.78 10.73 -7.17
CA GLN A 22 7.57 11.00 -6.37
C GLN A 22 6.97 9.72 -5.83
N TYR A 23 7.63 9.18 -4.80
CA TYR A 23 6.91 8.35 -3.84
C TYR A 23 5.80 9.20 -3.21
N GLU A 24 4.61 8.63 -3.02
CA GLU A 24 3.48 9.31 -2.39
C GLU A 24 3.93 9.97 -1.08
N SER A 25 3.74 11.28 -0.98
CA SER A 25 4.01 12.02 0.25
C SER A 25 2.87 11.80 1.25
N TYR A 26 3.19 11.92 2.54
CA TYR A 26 2.16 11.92 3.60
C TYR A 26 1.08 12.99 3.37
N ARG A 27 1.41 14.10 2.70
CA ARG A 27 0.45 15.15 2.38
C ARG A 27 -0.58 14.68 1.35
N GLU A 28 -0.14 13.99 0.29
CA GLU A 28 -1.02 13.44 -0.74
C GLU A 28 -1.90 12.32 -0.18
N LEU A 29 -1.33 11.46 0.68
CA LEU A 29 -2.07 10.44 1.41
C LEU A 29 -3.19 11.06 2.27
N ILE A 30 -2.89 12.12 3.02
CA ILE A 30 -3.89 12.82 3.85
C ILE A 30 -5.01 13.40 2.99
N VAL A 31 -4.69 14.01 1.84
CA VAL A 31 -5.71 14.57 0.93
C VAL A 31 -6.60 13.45 0.40
N ARG A 32 -6.01 12.34 -0.03
CA ARG A 32 -6.76 11.19 -0.56
C ARG A 32 -7.67 10.55 0.47
N MET A 33 -7.15 10.33 1.68
CA MET A 33 -7.93 9.77 2.78
C MET A 33 -9.06 10.70 3.21
N ARG A 34 -8.88 12.02 3.14
CA ARG A 34 -9.96 13.00 3.37
C ARG A 34 -11.01 13.01 2.27
N LEU A 35 -10.63 12.75 1.01
CA LEU A 35 -11.57 12.60 -0.10
C LEU A 35 -12.42 11.33 0.08
N VAL A 36 -11.81 10.23 0.51
CA VAL A 36 -12.54 8.98 0.81
C VAL A 36 -13.39 9.13 2.07
N ALA A 37 -12.88 9.80 3.10
CA ALA A 37 -13.62 10.11 4.32
C ALA A 37 -14.70 11.21 4.14
N SER A 38 -14.94 11.66 2.90
CA SER A 38 -16.04 12.59 2.59
C SER A 38 -17.40 11.87 2.66
N ASP A 39 -18.48 12.65 2.62
CA ASP A 39 -19.85 12.12 2.70
C ASP A 39 -20.25 11.21 1.51
N ALA A 40 -19.37 11.05 0.51
CA ALA A 40 -19.58 10.16 -0.63
C ALA A 40 -19.41 8.67 -0.30
N HIS A 41 -18.62 8.34 0.74
CA HIS A 41 -18.32 6.96 1.13
C HIS A 41 -18.39 6.77 2.67
N PRO A 42 -19.57 7.00 3.28
CA PRO A 42 -19.74 6.88 4.73
C PRO A 42 -19.38 5.48 5.27
N GLU A 43 -19.54 4.43 4.44
CA GLU A 43 -19.31 3.04 4.79
C GLU A 43 -17.85 2.68 5.09
N VAL A 44 -16.88 3.45 4.56
CA VAL A 44 -15.43 3.19 4.74
C VAL A 44 -14.70 4.35 5.40
N ARG A 45 -15.40 5.45 5.69
CA ARG A 45 -14.84 6.66 6.29
C ARG A 45 -14.02 6.40 7.55
N GLU A 46 -14.63 5.79 8.57
CA GLU A 46 -13.99 5.55 9.86
C GLU A 46 -12.78 4.63 9.75
N LEU A 47 -12.86 3.63 8.87
CA LEU A 47 -11.76 2.73 8.60
C LEU A 47 -10.55 3.47 8.02
N VAL A 48 -10.77 4.27 6.98
CA VAL A 48 -9.69 5.00 6.29
C VAL A 48 -9.06 6.04 7.22
N LEU A 49 -9.84 6.70 8.07
CA LEU A 49 -9.32 7.60 9.11
C LEU A 49 -8.49 6.86 10.17
N THR A 50 -8.93 5.67 10.59
CA THR A 50 -8.19 4.83 11.53
C THR A 50 -6.84 4.42 10.94
N ILE A 51 -6.82 4.00 9.67
CA ILE A 51 -5.58 3.66 8.95
C ILE A 51 -4.66 4.88 8.90
N LEU A 52 -5.18 6.07 8.58
CA LEU A 52 -4.38 7.30 8.58
C LEU A 52 -3.69 7.55 9.92
N GLU A 53 -4.46 7.45 11.01
CA GLU A 53 -3.98 7.69 12.36
C GLU A 53 -2.90 6.69 12.78
N VAL A 54 -3.07 5.42 12.41
CA VAL A 54 -2.08 4.36 12.64
C VAL A 54 -0.77 4.67 11.88
N LEU A 55 -0.88 4.99 10.59
CA LEU A 55 0.28 5.32 9.75
C LEU A 55 1.02 6.58 10.25
N GLN A 56 0.29 7.64 10.61
CA GLN A 56 0.88 8.88 11.13
C GLN A 56 1.63 8.68 12.45
N ARG A 57 1.23 7.68 13.24
CA ARG A 57 1.88 7.32 14.51
C ARG A 57 3.03 6.32 14.35
N GLY A 58 3.31 5.89 13.12
CA GLY A 58 4.30 4.84 12.85
C GLY A 58 3.95 3.51 13.53
N LYS A 59 2.66 3.24 13.73
CA LYS A 59 2.18 1.98 14.31
C LYS A 59 1.92 0.98 13.18
N GLU A 60 2.03 -0.32 13.50
CA GLU A 60 1.61 -1.37 12.58
C GLU A 60 0.09 -1.37 12.39
N LEU A 61 -0.34 -1.70 11.16
CA LEU A 61 -1.74 -1.94 10.85
C LEU A 61 -2.16 -3.31 11.39
N ASP A 62 -3.44 -3.44 11.73
CA ASP A 62 -4.02 -4.75 12.00
C ASP A 62 -4.08 -5.55 10.68
N PRO A 63 -3.50 -6.77 10.59
CA PRO A 63 -3.58 -7.58 9.37
C PRO A 63 -5.01 -7.94 8.96
N HIS A 64 -5.97 -7.87 9.89
CA HIS A 64 -7.38 -8.13 9.65
C HIS A 64 -8.22 -6.88 9.42
N ILE A 65 -7.61 -5.70 9.28
CA ILE A 65 -8.29 -4.40 9.14
C ILE A 65 -9.29 -4.36 7.98
N LEU A 66 -9.09 -5.18 6.94
CA LEU A 66 -9.97 -5.25 5.77
C LEU A 66 -11.05 -6.34 5.86
N SER A 67 -11.03 -7.20 6.89
CA SER A 67 -11.92 -8.36 6.98
C SER A 67 -13.40 -8.02 7.09
N ALA A 68 -13.71 -6.83 7.64
CA ALA A 68 -15.07 -6.33 7.81
C ALA A 68 -15.54 -5.45 6.62
N VAL A 69 -14.68 -5.22 5.62
CA VAL A 69 -14.98 -4.34 4.49
C VAL A 69 -15.76 -5.11 3.43
N PRO A 70 -16.94 -4.62 3.00
CA PRO A 70 -17.63 -5.19 1.85
C PRO A 70 -16.74 -5.23 0.62
N HIS A 71 -16.78 -6.32 -0.15
CA HIS A 71 -15.90 -6.47 -1.32
C HIS A 71 -16.04 -5.33 -2.33
N GLU A 72 -17.26 -4.79 -2.53
CA GLU A 72 -17.48 -3.62 -3.39
C GLU A 72 -16.79 -2.33 -2.91
N SER A 73 -16.49 -2.22 -1.61
CA SER A 73 -15.89 -1.04 -1.00
C SER A 73 -14.35 -1.13 -0.94
N LEU A 74 -13.76 -2.30 -1.17
CA LEU A 74 -12.32 -2.50 -1.16
C LEU A 74 -11.55 -1.57 -2.12
N PRO A 75 -11.99 -1.32 -3.37
CA PRO A 75 -11.30 -0.38 -4.25
C PRO A 75 -11.20 1.04 -3.67
N VAL A 76 -12.25 1.49 -2.98
CA VAL A 76 -12.29 2.80 -2.33
C VAL A 76 -11.34 2.83 -1.13
N VAL A 77 -11.28 1.75 -0.36
CA VAL A 77 -10.32 1.62 0.75
C VAL A 77 -8.89 1.61 0.22
N TYR A 78 -8.58 0.81 -0.82
CA TYR A 78 -7.24 0.78 -1.41
C TYR A 78 -6.82 2.13 -1.98
N PHE A 79 -7.74 2.83 -2.63
CA PHE A 79 -7.52 4.20 -3.05
C PHE A 79 -7.16 5.05 -1.83
N GLY A 80 -8.01 5.09 -0.79
CA GLY A 80 -7.76 5.84 0.44
C GLY A 80 -6.42 5.51 1.10
N MET A 81 -6.08 4.23 1.23
CA MET A 81 -4.81 3.74 1.78
C MET A 81 -3.59 4.26 1.03
N GLY A 82 -3.71 4.56 -0.26
CA GLY A 82 -2.59 4.99 -1.07
C GLY A 82 -1.52 3.90 -1.22
N ALA A 83 -0.42 4.25 -1.88
CA ALA A 83 0.70 3.34 -2.02
C ALA A 83 1.38 3.11 -0.66
N LEU A 84 1.43 4.13 0.19
CA LEU A 84 2.00 4.05 1.54
C LEU A 84 1.24 3.06 2.43
N GLY A 85 -0.07 3.22 2.55
CA GLY A 85 -0.88 2.34 3.39
C GLY A 85 -0.92 0.92 2.88
N LEU A 86 -0.96 0.71 1.56
CA LEU A 86 -0.83 -0.62 0.98
C LEU A 86 0.53 -1.26 1.27
N SER A 87 1.61 -0.47 1.27
CA SER A 87 2.94 -0.99 1.61
C SER A 87 2.99 -1.48 3.05
N ALA A 88 2.45 -0.69 3.99
CA ALA A 88 2.37 -1.06 5.39
C ALA A 88 1.52 -2.33 5.60
N LEU A 89 0.37 -2.43 4.90
CA LEU A 89 -0.48 -3.61 4.99
C LEU A 89 0.24 -4.87 4.46
N ILE A 90 0.89 -4.76 3.29
CA ILE A 90 1.66 -5.86 2.70
C ILE A 90 2.75 -6.33 3.67
N GLU A 91 3.48 -5.40 4.29
CA GLU A 91 4.52 -5.71 5.27
C GLU A 91 3.96 -6.49 6.47
N THR A 92 2.77 -6.13 6.96
CA THR A 92 2.12 -6.83 8.08
C THR A 92 1.61 -8.22 7.69
N VAL A 93 1.03 -8.41 6.50
CA VAL A 93 0.42 -9.69 6.11
C VAL A 93 1.40 -10.68 5.49
N LEU A 94 2.49 -10.22 4.89
CA LEU A 94 3.46 -11.08 4.22
C LEU A 94 4.04 -12.18 5.14
N PRO A 95 4.39 -11.91 6.42
CA PRO A 95 4.89 -12.93 7.34
C PRO A 95 3.88 -14.04 7.69
N SER A 96 2.58 -13.82 7.47
CA SER A 96 1.52 -14.78 7.80
C SER A 96 1.08 -15.65 6.62
N VAL A 97 1.58 -15.40 5.41
CA VAL A 97 1.28 -16.21 4.21
C VAL A 97 1.76 -17.66 4.38
N ARG A 98 0.85 -18.63 4.22
CA ARG A 98 1.13 -20.09 4.32
C ARG A 98 0.67 -20.88 3.10
N THR A 99 -0.18 -20.30 2.26
CA THR A 99 -0.82 -20.97 1.12
C THR A 99 -0.62 -20.19 -0.17
N GLN A 100 -0.77 -20.87 -1.32
CA GLN A 100 -0.72 -20.22 -2.62
C GLN A 100 -1.80 -19.14 -2.78
N SER A 101 -3.01 -19.39 -2.28
CA SER A 101 -4.11 -18.43 -2.36
C SER A 101 -3.81 -17.13 -1.60
N GLU A 102 -3.13 -17.22 -0.45
CA GLU A 102 -2.71 -16.05 0.32
C GLU A 102 -1.58 -15.29 -0.41
N LEU A 103 -0.65 -16.02 -1.02
CA LEU A 103 0.41 -15.43 -1.84
C LEU A 103 -0.17 -14.67 -3.04
N ASP A 104 -1.16 -15.24 -3.72
CA ASP A 104 -1.87 -14.58 -4.83
C ASP A 104 -2.59 -13.31 -4.35
N GLY A 105 -3.14 -13.33 -3.14
CA GLY A 105 -3.73 -12.15 -2.50
C GLY A 105 -2.71 -11.02 -2.29
N VAL A 106 -1.53 -11.35 -1.73
CA VAL A 106 -0.45 -10.37 -1.55
C VAL A 106 0.10 -9.85 -2.88
N ALA A 107 0.21 -10.70 -3.89
CA ALA A 107 0.58 -10.29 -5.24
C ALA A 107 -0.44 -9.31 -5.84
N GLY A 108 -1.74 -9.55 -5.61
CA GLY A 108 -2.82 -8.63 -5.95
C GLY A 108 -2.67 -7.27 -5.29
N LEU A 109 -2.43 -7.22 -3.98
CA LEU A 109 -2.18 -5.97 -3.25
C LEU A 109 -0.96 -5.21 -3.79
N THR A 110 0.12 -5.94 -4.11
CA THR A 110 1.34 -5.35 -4.70
C THR A 110 1.06 -4.73 -6.07
N LYS A 111 0.24 -5.38 -6.90
CA LYS A 111 -0.18 -4.82 -8.20
C LYS A 111 -0.98 -3.53 -8.02
N ILE A 112 -1.91 -3.50 -7.07
CA ILE A 112 -2.71 -2.29 -6.78
C ILE A 112 -1.80 -1.16 -6.30
N ARG A 113 -0.86 -1.45 -5.38
CA ARG A 113 0.15 -0.48 -4.93
C ARG A 113 0.91 0.13 -6.11
N HIS A 114 1.34 -0.69 -7.06
CA HIS A 114 2.07 -0.21 -8.23
C HIS A 114 1.21 0.70 -9.12
N LEU A 115 -0.03 0.30 -9.41
CA LEU A 115 -0.98 1.13 -10.16
C LEU A 115 -1.21 2.50 -9.52
N LEU A 116 -1.25 2.57 -8.18
CA LEU A 116 -1.37 3.84 -7.47
C LEU A 116 -0.11 4.72 -7.60
N LEU A 117 1.08 4.12 -7.64
CA LEU A 117 2.32 4.86 -7.86
C LEU A 117 2.41 5.40 -9.30
N GLU A 118 2.03 4.60 -10.30
CA GLU A 118 1.94 5.04 -11.70
C GLU A 118 0.90 6.17 -11.88
N ALA A 119 -0.24 6.06 -11.21
CA ALA A 119 -1.25 7.12 -11.21
C ALA A 119 -0.73 8.42 -10.57
N ASN A 120 0.12 8.33 -9.55
CA ASN A 120 0.72 9.50 -8.90
C ASN A 120 1.80 10.16 -9.77
N SER A 121 2.64 9.37 -10.45
CA SER A 121 3.74 9.87 -11.28
C SER A 121 3.31 10.38 -12.66
N SER A 122 2.10 10.02 -13.11
CA SER A 122 1.53 10.45 -14.39
C SER A 122 0.82 11.81 -14.34
N VAL A 123 0.70 12.43 -13.15
CA VAL A 123 0.21 13.80 -13.01
C VAL A 123 1.37 14.77 -13.26
N PRO A 124 1.34 15.60 -14.33
CA PRO A 124 2.35 16.63 -14.53
C PRO A 124 2.30 17.63 -13.38
N ALA A 125 3.46 17.98 -12.82
CA ALA A 125 3.61 19.00 -11.79
C ALA A 125 3.11 20.39 -12.23
#